data_AF-A0A6H5H8U2-F1
#
_entry.id   AF-A0A6H5H8U2-F1
#
_cell.length_a   1.000
_cell.length_b   1.000
_cell.length_c   1.000
_cell.angle_alpha   90.00
_cell.angle_beta   90.00
_cell.angle_gamma   90.00
#
_symmetry.space_group_name_H-M   'P 1'
#
loop_
_entity.id
_entity.type
_entity.pdbx_description
1 polymer ?
#
loop_
_entity_poly.entity_id
_entity_poly.type
_entity_poly.pdbx_seq_one_letter_code
_entity_poly.pdbx_strand_id
1 'polypeptide(L)'
;MPEGGEDAARSSARAIRAAKREMKTAGTQIAHIRNKGFAAVSSSAERGIFRGMFATVENFFQTFNRKWEELADLHDEEGAAAPYPSPEEENYFREITNYYFEIHNFHLQINSRVGVPNTNPNLDTTVTNPTSRAILPKIHIKNFGGDITQWPTFKQLFTSLIKEEPSLTDSER
;
A
#
# COMPACT_ATOMS: atom_id res chain seq x y z
N MET A 1 -24.69 -4.17 53.00
CA MET A 1 -25.16 -4.58 51.66
C MET A 1 -24.09 -4.20 50.63
N PRO A 2 -23.30 -5.17 50.17
CA PRO A 2 -22.35 -5.01 49.07
C PRO A 2 -22.70 -5.99 47.93
N GLU A 3 -23.82 -5.81 47.23
CA GLU A 3 -24.16 -6.67 46.06
C GLU A 3 -23.87 -5.99 44.71
N GLY A 4 -23.53 -4.69 44.67
CA GLY A 4 -23.31 -3.97 43.41
C GLY A 4 -21.94 -4.14 42.75
N GLY A 5 -20.93 -4.66 43.47
CA GLY A 5 -19.56 -4.76 42.96
C GLY A 5 -19.29 -6.00 42.09
N GLU A 6 -19.95 -7.11 42.37
CA GLU A 6 -19.68 -8.38 41.66
C GLU A 6 -20.23 -8.40 40.23
N ASP A 7 -21.37 -7.76 39.99
CA ASP A 7 -21.98 -7.71 38.65
C ASP A 7 -21.22 -6.75 37.71
N ALA A 8 -20.69 -5.64 38.23
CA ALA A 8 -19.86 -4.70 37.47
C ALA A 8 -18.53 -5.35 37.03
N ALA A 9 -17.84 -6.05 37.94
CA ALA A 9 -16.60 -6.77 37.64
C ALA A 9 -16.81 -7.91 36.61
N ARG A 10 -17.93 -8.64 36.71
CA ARG A 10 -18.28 -9.67 35.73
C ARG A 10 -18.58 -9.09 34.34
N SER A 11 -19.10 -7.86 34.28
CA SER A 11 -19.33 -7.14 33.03
C SER A 11 -18.01 -6.70 32.39
N SER A 12 -17.11 -6.09 33.14
CA SER A 12 -15.78 -5.65 32.66
C SER A 12 -14.94 -6.83 32.15
N ALA A 13 -14.85 -7.92 32.91
CA ALA A 13 -14.12 -9.11 32.50
C ALA A 13 -14.67 -9.77 31.23
N ARG A 14 -15.95 -9.54 30.88
CA ARG A 14 -16.51 -9.99 29.58
C ARG A 14 -16.11 -9.03 28.45
N ALA A 15 -16.13 -7.72 28.70
CA ALA A 15 -15.71 -6.70 27.74
C ALA A 15 -14.23 -6.88 27.36
N ILE A 16 -13.34 -7.03 28.35
CA ILE A 16 -11.89 -7.28 28.13
C ILE A 16 -11.68 -8.53 27.27
N ARG A 17 -12.39 -9.63 27.57
CA ARG A 17 -12.29 -10.87 26.77
C ARG A 17 -12.79 -10.68 25.35
N ALA A 18 -13.86 -9.92 25.15
CA ALA A 18 -14.40 -9.64 23.83
C ALA A 18 -13.43 -8.78 23.00
N ALA A 19 -12.92 -7.70 23.58
CA ALA A 19 -11.95 -6.81 22.94
C ALA A 19 -10.65 -7.56 22.58
N LYS A 20 -10.10 -8.39 23.50
CA LYS A 20 -8.93 -9.24 23.22
C LYS A 20 -9.17 -10.20 22.06
N ARG A 21 -10.36 -10.79 21.97
CA ARG A 21 -10.70 -11.71 20.87
C ARG A 21 -10.73 -10.97 19.53
N GLU A 22 -11.40 -9.83 19.47
CA GLU A 22 -11.51 -9.03 18.24
C GLU A 22 -10.15 -8.49 17.78
N MET A 23 -9.34 -8.00 18.72
CA MET A 23 -7.96 -7.58 18.46
C MET A 23 -7.13 -8.73 17.86
N LYS A 24 -7.18 -9.93 18.46
CA LYS A 24 -6.47 -11.11 17.93
C LYS A 24 -6.97 -11.53 16.55
N THR A 25 -8.28 -11.45 16.30
CA THR A 25 -8.84 -11.71 14.98
C THR A 25 -8.29 -10.74 13.94
N ALA A 26 -8.29 -9.43 14.21
CA ALA A 26 -7.71 -8.43 13.32
C ALA A 26 -6.21 -8.67 13.06
N GLY A 27 -5.43 -8.93 14.12
CA GLY A 27 -4.00 -9.25 13.99
C GLY A 27 -3.73 -10.51 13.15
N THR A 28 -4.58 -11.53 13.26
CA THR A 28 -4.48 -12.76 12.45
C THR A 28 -4.76 -12.47 10.97
N GLN A 29 -5.72 -11.60 10.66
CA GLN A 29 -5.98 -11.18 9.28
C GLN A 29 -4.78 -10.39 8.70
N ILE A 30 -4.19 -9.48 9.49
CA ILE A 30 -2.97 -8.75 9.08
C ILE A 30 -1.82 -9.72 8.79
N ALA A 31 -1.56 -10.68 9.68
CA ALA A 31 -0.52 -11.70 9.46
C ALA A 31 -0.79 -12.55 8.20
N HIS A 32 -2.06 -12.86 7.92
CA HIS A 32 -2.44 -13.58 6.70
C HIS A 32 -2.15 -12.76 5.43
N ILE A 33 -2.51 -11.48 5.42
CA ILE A 33 -2.21 -10.55 4.32
C ILE A 33 -0.70 -10.43 4.12
N ARG A 34 0.08 -10.34 5.22
CA ARG A 34 1.54 -10.29 5.19
C ARG A 34 2.15 -11.51 4.51
N ASN A 35 1.69 -12.70 4.87
CA ASN A 35 2.17 -13.95 4.26
C ASN A 35 1.84 -14.03 2.76
N LYS A 36 0.67 -13.51 2.37
CA LYS A 36 0.29 -13.38 0.95
C LYS A 36 1.14 -12.34 0.21
N GLY A 37 1.47 -11.23 0.85
CA GLY A 37 2.41 -10.23 0.31
C GLY A 37 3.80 -10.80 0.07
N PHE A 38 4.33 -11.54 1.04
CA PHE A 38 5.60 -12.25 0.90
C PHE A 38 5.60 -13.20 -0.31
N ALA A 39 4.54 -14.01 -0.46
CA ALA A 39 4.39 -14.91 -1.61
C ALA A 39 4.28 -14.14 -2.95
N ALA A 40 3.58 -13.01 -2.97
CA ALA A 40 3.33 -12.19 -4.16
C ALA A 40 4.58 -11.45 -4.69
N VAL A 41 5.58 -11.20 -3.83
CA VAL A 41 6.89 -10.67 -4.25
C VAL A 41 7.59 -11.67 -5.18
N SER A 42 7.52 -12.96 -4.85
CA SER A 42 8.18 -14.04 -5.60
C SER A 42 7.31 -14.64 -6.71
N SER A 43 5.98 -14.68 -6.54
CA SER A 43 5.04 -15.32 -7.46
C SER A 43 4.07 -14.31 -8.08
N SER A 44 4.00 -14.26 -9.41
CA SER A 44 3.05 -13.40 -10.12
C SER A 44 1.59 -13.83 -9.94
N ALA A 45 1.34 -15.12 -9.73
CA ALA A 45 0.00 -15.68 -9.53
C ALA A 45 -0.68 -15.16 -8.26
N GLU A 46 0.10 -14.90 -7.20
CA GLU A 46 -0.41 -14.41 -5.92
C GLU A 46 -0.64 -12.88 -5.90
N ARG A 47 -0.12 -12.14 -6.90
CA ARG A 47 -0.20 -10.66 -6.91
C ARG A 47 -1.63 -10.15 -7.00
N GLY A 48 -2.48 -10.82 -7.78
CA GLY A 48 -3.88 -10.44 -7.92
C GLY A 48 -4.62 -10.54 -6.57
N ILE A 49 -4.45 -11.67 -5.89
CA ILE A 49 -5.05 -11.93 -4.58
C ILE A 49 -4.51 -10.94 -3.55
N PHE A 50 -3.19 -10.77 -3.48
CA PHE A 50 -2.57 -9.84 -2.55
C PHE A 50 -3.06 -8.40 -2.73
N ARG A 51 -3.20 -7.91 -3.97
CA ARG A 51 -3.74 -6.56 -4.23
C ARG A 51 -5.17 -6.38 -3.73
N GLY A 52 -6.02 -7.38 -3.89
CA GLY A 52 -7.38 -7.36 -3.34
C GLY A 52 -7.38 -7.33 -1.82
N MET A 53 -6.53 -8.14 -1.19
CA MET A 53 -6.38 -8.18 0.26
C MET A 53 -5.72 -6.93 0.84
N PHE A 54 -4.79 -6.30 0.13
CA PHE A 54 -4.13 -5.08 0.55
C PHE A 54 -5.15 -3.95 0.78
N ALA A 55 -6.22 -3.89 0.01
CA ALA A 55 -7.28 -2.88 0.18
C ALA A 55 -7.99 -2.94 1.55
N THR A 56 -7.91 -4.05 2.27
CA THR A 56 -8.55 -4.22 3.58
C THR A 56 -7.59 -4.08 4.76
N VAL A 57 -6.27 -3.98 4.52
CA VAL A 57 -5.25 -3.96 5.59
C VAL A 57 -5.45 -2.78 6.54
N GLU A 58 -5.81 -1.61 6.00
CA GLU A 58 -6.00 -0.39 6.77
C GLU A 58 -7.18 -0.54 7.74
N ASN A 59 -8.28 -1.14 7.30
CA ASN A 59 -9.44 -1.39 8.15
C ASN A 59 -9.10 -2.35 9.30
N PHE A 60 -8.38 -3.44 9.01
CA PHE A 60 -7.96 -4.37 10.06
C PHE A 60 -7.00 -3.71 11.05
N PHE A 61 -6.07 -2.88 10.58
CA PHE A 61 -5.14 -2.19 11.47
C PHE A 61 -5.82 -1.13 12.34
N GLN A 62 -6.78 -0.38 11.78
CA GLN A 62 -7.61 0.55 12.56
C GLN A 62 -8.46 -0.19 13.61
N THR A 63 -9.06 -1.33 13.23
CA THR A 63 -9.81 -2.18 14.17
C THR A 63 -8.90 -2.69 15.29
N PHE A 64 -7.68 -3.09 14.97
CA PHE A 64 -6.67 -3.53 15.92
C PHE A 64 -6.32 -2.41 16.92
N ASN A 65 -5.95 -1.21 16.43
CA ASN A 65 -5.58 -0.07 17.29
C ASN A 65 -6.76 0.37 18.18
N ARG A 66 -7.96 0.46 17.62
CA ARG A 66 -9.15 0.80 18.40
C ARG A 66 -9.39 -0.18 19.55
N LYS A 67 -9.23 -1.49 19.30
CA LYS A 67 -9.39 -2.51 20.35
C LYS A 67 -8.24 -2.54 21.34
N TRP A 68 -7.05 -2.13 20.93
CA TRP A 68 -5.91 -1.94 21.82
C TRP A 68 -6.15 -0.78 22.80
N GLU A 69 -6.61 0.37 22.29
CA GLU A 69 -6.99 1.53 23.11
C GLU A 69 -8.15 1.20 24.06
N GLU A 70 -9.21 0.55 23.56
CA GLU A 70 -10.34 0.10 24.39
C GLU A 70 -9.90 -0.84 25.53
N LEU A 71 -8.87 -1.67 25.30
CA LEU A 71 -8.31 -2.51 26.35
C LEU A 71 -7.52 -1.71 27.39
N ALA A 72 -6.80 -0.66 26.97
CA ALA A 72 -6.12 0.23 27.90
C ALA A 72 -7.13 0.92 28.83
N ASP A 73 -8.18 1.50 28.26
CA ASP A 73 -9.24 2.17 29.01
C ASP A 73 -9.92 1.22 30.01
N LEU A 74 -10.28 0.01 29.57
CA LEU A 74 -10.90 -1.01 30.44
C LEU A 74 -9.99 -1.44 31.60
N HIS A 75 -8.67 -1.52 31.36
CA HIS A 75 -7.71 -1.87 32.40
C HIS A 75 -7.51 -0.75 33.42
N ASP A 76 -7.55 0.51 32.98
CA ASP A 76 -7.49 1.69 33.84
C ASP A 76 -8.74 1.82 34.71
N GLU A 77 -9.93 1.55 34.16
CA GLU A 77 -11.21 1.59 34.88
C GLU A 77 -11.34 0.49 35.95
N GLU A 78 -10.85 -0.72 35.66
CA GLU A 78 -10.95 -1.86 36.60
C GLU A 78 -9.92 -1.76 37.74
N GLY A 79 -8.97 -0.82 37.66
CA GLY A 79 -7.86 -0.71 38.60
C GLY A 79 -7.06 -2.01 38.67
N ALA A 80 -6.89 -2.66 37.52
CA ALA A 80 -6.40 -4.02 37.42
C ALA A 80 -5.05 -4.17 38.15
N ALA A 81 -4.93 -5.22 38.96
CA ALA A 81 -3.71 -5.49 39.75
C ALA A 81 -2.47 -5.76 38.88
N ALA A 82 -2.67 -6.13 37.61
CA ALA A 82 -1.60 -6.34 36.64
C ALA A 82 -1.55 -5.15 35.67
N PRO A 83 -0.37 -4.55 35.45
CA PRO A 83 -0.23 -3.43 34.53
C PRO A 83 -0.51 -3.88 33.10
N TYR A 84 -1.36 -3.11 32.40
CA TYR A 84 -1.55 -3.20 30.96
C TYR A 84 -0.80 -2.05 30.27
N PRO A 85 -0.15 -2.29 29.12
CA PRO A 85 0.06 -3.59 28.48
C PRO A 85 1.11 -4.44 29.21
N SER A 86 0.87 -5.75 29.26
CA SER A 86 1.90 -6.71 29.68
C SER A 86 3.02 -6.81 28.63
N PRO A 87 4.23 -7.31 28.98
CA PRO A 87 5.31 -7.48 28.01
C PRO A 87 4.95 -8.34 26.79
N GLU A 88 4.08 -9.35 26.98
CA GLU A 88 3.58 -10.19 25.89
C GLU A 88 2.66 -9.42 24.94
N GLU A 89 1.78 -8.58 25.48
CA GLU A 89 0.86 -7.76 24.71
C GLU A 89 1.62 -6.67 23.95
N GLU A 90 2.60 -6.03 24.58
CA GLU A 90 3.47 -5.03 23.94
C GLU A 90 4.27 -5.64 22.78
N ASN A 91 4.80 -6.86 22.97
CA ASN A 91 5.48 -7.59 21.90
C ASN A 91 4.50 -7.93 20.76
N TYR A 92 3.29 -8.35 21.08
CA TYR A 92 2.26 -8.63 20.09
C TYR A 92 1.86 -7.38 19.29
N PHE A 93 1.69 -6.23 19.96
CA PHE A 93 1.43 -4.95 19.29
C PHE A 93 2.52 -4.62 18.29
N ARG A 94 3.78 -4.67 18.73
CA ARG A 94 4.95 -4.43 17.88
C ARG A 94 5.03 -5.38 16.69
N GLU A 95 4.74 -6.66 16.90
CA GLU A 95 4.71 -7.66 15.83
C GLU A 95 3.67 -7.32 14.77
N ILE A 96 2.44 -6.98 15.16
CA ILE A 96 1.37 -6.61 14.22
C ILE A 96 1.70 -5.30 13.49
N THR A 97 2.28 -4.32 14.18
CA THR A 97 2.78 -3.08 13.57
C THR A 97 3.85 -3.36 12.52
N ASN A 98 4.80 -4.26 12.80
CA ASN A 98 5.81 -4.66 11.84
C ASN A 98 5.17 -5.32 10.60
N TYR A 99 4.19 -6.22 10.80
CA TYR A 99 3.47 -6.83 9.68
C TYR A 99 2.75 -5.79 8.81
N TYR A 100 2.13 -4.77 9.41
CA TYR A 100 1.50 -3.68 8.68
C TYR A 100 2.49 -2.96 7.74
N PHE A 101 3.68 -2.61 8.24
CA PHE A 101 4.69 -1.94 7.42
C PHE A 101 5.30 -2.86 6.36
N GLU A 102 5.53 -4.14 6.68
CA GLU A 102 6.00 -5.12 5.70
C GLU A 102 5.01 -5.30 4.54
N ILE A 103 3.70 -5.34 4.83
CA ILE A 103 2.65 -5.41 3.80
C ILE A 103 2.75 -4.21 2.83
N HIS A 104 2.91 -3.00 3.36
CA HIS A 104 3.09 -1.80 2.53
C HIS A 104 4.36 -1.88 1.69
N ASN A 105 5.46 -2.35 2.27
CA ASN A 105 6.70 -2.55 1.52
C ASN A 105 6.53 -3.57 0.38
N PHE A 106 5.86 -4.70 0.61
CA PHE A 106 5.57 -5.66 -0.45
C PHE A 106 4.71 -5.05 -1.56
N HIS A 107 3.71 -4.23 -1.21
CA HIS A 107 2.89 -3.51 -2.18
C HIS A 107 3.72 -2.58 -3.05
N LEU A 108 4.63 -1.80 -2.45
CA LEU A 108 5.58 -0.96 -3.18
C LEU A 108 6.46 -1.79 -4.10
N GLN A 109 7.08 -2.87 -3.62
CA GLN A 109 7.96 -3.72 -4.44
C GLN A 109 7.25 -4.34 -5.65
N ILE A 110 6.00 -4.76 -5.49
CA ILE A 110 5.20 -5.33 -6.58
C ILE A 110 4.83 -4.27 -7.63
N ASN A 111 4.60 -3.03 -7.20
CA ASN A 111 4.21 -1.94 -8.10
C ASN A 111 5.41 -1.22 -8.74
N SER A 112 6.56 -1.16 -8.07
CA SER A 112 7.78 -0.53 -8.58
C SER A 112 8.45 -1.31 -9.72
N ARG A 113 8.01 -2.53 -10.03
CA ARG A 113 8.49 -3.30 -11.20
C ARG A 113 7.92 -2.82 -12.55
N VAL A 114 7.15 -1.73 -12.56
CA VAL A 114 6.74 -1.03 -13.78
C VAL A 114 7.90 -0.12 -14.22
N GLY A 115 8.91 -0.67 -14.89
CA GLY A 115 9.97 0.14 -15.49
C GLY A 115 11.37 -0.46 -15.50
N VAL A 116 11.53 -1.67 -16.04
CA VAL A 116 12.80 -2.00 -16.71
C VAL A 116 12.44 -2.43 -18.12
N PRO A 117 12.78 -1.64 -19.17
CA PRO A 117 12.70 -2.15 -20.53
C PRO A 117 13.68 -3.33 -20.60
N ASN A 118 13.12 -4.53 -20.68
CA ASN A 118 13.87 -5.73 -20.96
C ASN A 118 14.43 -5.58 -22.38
N THR A 119 15.68 -5.13 -22.50
CA THR A 119 16.41 -5.10 -23.77
C THR A 119 16.73 -6.54 -24.17
N ASN A 120 15.75 -7.21 -24.77
CA ASN A 120 15.99 -8.37 -25.62
C ASN A 120 16.12 -7.88 -27.07
N PRO A 121 17.31 -7.94 -27.69
CA PRO A 121 17.47 -7.62 -29.10
C PRO A 121 17.30 -8.91 -29.90
N ASN A 122 16.04 -9.34 -30.12
CA ASN A 122 15.67 -10.18 -31.25
C ASN A 122 14.18 -10.53 -31.20
N LEU A 123 13.40 -10.01 -32.14
CA LEU A 123 12.80 -10.81 -33.20
C LEU A 123 12.03 -9.88 -34.15
N ASP A 124 12.52 -9.76 -35.38
CA ASP A 124 11.70 -9.40 -36.52
C ASP A 124 10.66 -10.50 -36.73
N THR A 125 9.38 -10.21 -36.56
CA THR A 125 8.33 -10.94 -37.26
C THR A 125 7.13 -10.02 -37.51
N THR A 126 6.82 -9.89 -38.79
CA THR A 126 5.75 -9.12 -39.42
C THR A 126 4.37 -9.32 -38.78
N VAL A 127 3.71 -8.21 -38.45
CA VAL A 127 2.29 -8.13 -38.09
C VAL A 127 1.47 -7.90 -39.34
N THR A 128 0.46 -8.72 -39.59
CA THR A 128 -0.66 -8.38 -40.48
C THR A 128 -1.97 -8.41 -39.69
N ASN A 129 -2.50 -7.23 -39.40
CA ASN A 129 -3.93 -6.96 -39.49
C ASN A 129 -4.19 -5.43 -39.55
N PRO A 130 -4.94 -4.91 -40.54
CA PRO A 130 -5.13 -3.49 -40.71
C PRO A 130 -6.38 -3.01 -39.96
N THR A 131 -6.18 -2.24 -38.90
CA THR A 131 -7.16 -1.23 -38.50
C THR A 131 -6.53 0.13 -38.74
N SER A 132 -6.99 0.81 -39.78
CA SER A 132 -6.52 2.12 -40.22
C SER A 132 -6.90 3.19 -39.17
N ARG A 133 -6.09 3.31 -38.12
CA ARG A 133 -5.96 4.56 -37.37
C ARG A 133 -4.95 5.43 -38.11
N ALA A 134 -5.28 6.70 -38.34
CA ALA A 134 -4.35 7.68 -38.88
C ALA A 134 -3.04 7.64 -38.06
N ILE A 135 -1.97 7.16 -38.68
CA ILE A 135 -0.67 7.07 -38.03
C ILE A 135 -0.08 8.46 -38.05
N LEU A 136 -0.18 9.17 -36.92
CA LEU A 136 0.55 10.40 -36.70
C LEU A 136 2.05 10.10 -36.82
N PRO A 137 2.82 10.90 -37.58
CA PRO A 137 4.27 10.74 -37.65
C PRO A 137 4.86 10.81 -36.24
N LYS A 138 5.53 9.73 -35.81
CA LYS A 138 6.19 9.70 -34.51
C LYS A 138 7.43 10.58 -34.55
N ILE A 139 7.37 11.72 -33.87
CA ILE A 139 8.51 12.61 -33.68
C ILE A 139 9.43 11.98 -32.64
N HIS A 140 10.66 11.67 -33.02
CA HIS A 140 11.68 11.16 -32.10
C HIS A 140 12.33 12.34 -31.38
N ILE A 141 11.89 12.61 -30.15
CA ILE A 141 12.55 13.58 -29.27
C ILE A 141 13.78 12.91 -28.67
N LYS A 142 14.95 13.56 -28.78
CA LYS A 142 16.18 13.08 -28.14
C LYS A 142 16.01 13.14 -26.62
N ASN A 143 16.38 12.07 -25.92
CA ASN A 143 16.35 12.03 -24.46
C ASN A 143 17.29 13.08 -23.87
N PHE A 144 16.78 13.90 -22.94
CA PHE A 144 17.59 14.86 -22.20
C PHE A 144 18.26 14.15 -21.01
N GLY A 145 19.59 14.13 -21.00
CA GLY A 145 20.38 13.43 -19.97
C GLY A 145 20.45 14.15 -18.61
N GLY A 146 19.76 15.28 -18.44
CA GLY A 146 19.78 16.07 -17.21
C GLY A 146 21.01 16.98 -17.04
N ASP A 147 21.94 16.97 -18.00
CA ASP A 147 23.10 17.87 -18.00
C ASP A 147 22.69 19.29 -18.43
N ILE A 148 22.95 20.26 -17.56
CA ILE A 148 22.60 21.67 -17.77
C ILE A 148 23.30 22.29 -18.98
N THR A 149 24.47 21.77 -19.36
CA THR A 149 25.21 22.25 -20.55
C THR A 149 24.49 21.91 -21.84
N GLN A 150 23.64 20.87 -21.84
CA GLN A 150 22.88 20.43 -23.00
C GLN A 150 21.51 21.12 -23.11
N TRP A 151 21.12 21.89 -22.09
CA TRP A 151 19.82 22.52 -22.00
C TRP A 151 19.52 23.51 -23.14
N PRO A 152 20.45 24.40 -23.57
CA PRO A 152 20.18 25.33 -24.67
C PRO A 152 19.88 24.59 -25.99
N THR A 153 20.65 23.55 -26.28
CA THR A 153 20.49 22.72 -27.49
C THR A 153 19.19 21.92 -27.45
N PHE A 154 18.85 21.34 -26.30
CA PHE A 154 17.58 20.62 -26.11
C PHE A 154 16.38 21.56 -26.26
N LYS A 155 16.43 22.74 -25.63
CA LYS A 155 15.39 23.77 -25.72
C LYS A 155 15.17 24.19 -27.17
N GLN A 156 16.23 24.45 -27.93
CA GLN A 156 16.15 24.83 -29.35
C GLN A 156 15.52 23.73 -30.22
N LEU A 157 15.89 22.47 -30.00
CA LEU A 157 15.32 21.31 -30.68
C LEU A 157 13.83 21.15 -30.38
N PHE A 158 13.44 21.32 -29.12
CA PHE A 158 12.05 21.22 -28.68
C PHE A 158 11.20 22.36 -29.27
N THR A 159 11.69 23.60 -29.23
CA THR A 159 10.99 24.75 -29.84
C THR A 159 10.91 24.66 -31.35
N SER A 160 11.89 24.05 -32.03
CA SER A 160 11.84 23.85 -33.49
C SER A 160 10.84 22.77 -33.92
N LEU A 161 10.48 21.85 -33.02
CA LEU A 161 9.49 20.79 -33.27
C LEU A 161 8.06 21.28 -33.07
N ILE A 162 7.87 22.28 -32.21
CA ILE A 162 6.60 23.00 -32.08
C ILE A 162 6.50 23.96 -33.26
N LYS A 163 5.81 23.54 -34.31
CA LYS A 163 5.42 24.48 -35.37
C LYS A 163 4.35 25.40 -34.79
N GLU A 164 4.61 26.70 -34.78
CA GLU A 164 3.58 27.69 -34.47
C GLU A 164 2.54 27.70 -35.60
N GLU A 165 1.45 26.95 -35.40
CA GLU A 165 0.27 27.00 -36.27
C GLU A 165 -0.51 28.28 -35.95
N PRO A 166 -0.75 29.18 -36.94
CA PRO A 166 -1.51 30.42 -36.74
C PRO A 166 -2.99 30.18 -36.39
N SER A 167 -3.45 28.93 -36.48
CA SER A 167 -4.82 28.50 -36.21
C SER A 167 -5.08 28.14 -34.74
N LEU A 168 -4.03 28.01 -33.92
CA LEU A 168 -4.14 27.66 -32.51
C LEU A 168 -4.43 28.90 -31.65
N THR A 169 -5.38 28.77 -30.74
CA THR A 169 -5.75 29.85 -29.81
C THR A 169 -4.73 30.00 -28.67
N ASP A 170 -4.70 31.16 -27.99
CA ASP A 170 -3.74 31.45 -26.91
C ASP A 170 -3.73 30.43 -25.76
N SER A 171 -4.82 29.66 -25.61
CA SER A 171 -4.94 28.58 -24.62
C SER A 171 -4.21 27.29 -25.03
N GLU A 172 -3.83 27.15 -26.30
CA GLU A 172 -3.24 25.96 -26.92
C GLU A 172 -1.77 26.16 -27.36
N ARG A 173 -1.25 27.39 -27.19
CA ARG A 173 0.16 27.76 -27.37
C ARG A 173 0.94 27.61 -26.06
#